data_AF-A0A368D9H0-F1
#
_entry.id   AF-A0A368D9H0-F1
#
_cell.length_a   1.000
_cell.length_b   1.000
_cell.length_c   1.000
_cell.angle_alpha   90.00
_cell.angle_beta   90.00
_cell.angle_gamma   90.00
#
_symmetry.space_group_name_H-M   'P 1'
#
loop_
_entity.id
_entity.type
_entity.pdbx_description
1 polymer ?
#
loop_
_entity_poly.entity_id
_entity_poly.type
_entity_poly.pdbx_seq_one_letter_code
_entity_poly.pdbx_strand_id
1 'polypeptide(L)'
;MLGDAEPKPLAEFPNMAAAITQINELHGIEPFDFVMGVGDIAHKGTLIQYEAATAELTRLEPAFYPIMGNEERESTVERYLEYAGQWNLEVTETRYVHEHEKVAFVFASPDEGRDFYDEGAAWVRDQVEALAPKPVILVVHGAQVGAYPENPDKGITNELFAREVVGQPNLAVMITGDLHMDMERVVHSKEVGNTHYLHVPGVERTKIPDETNHTPMFRVMEIDANGLTKVHTYAVGQSEPRTSLSYSFAMPGW
;
A
#
# COMPACT_ATOMS: atom_id res chain seq x y z
N MET A 1 4.43 1.90 -5.67
CA MET A 1 3.50 1.22 -4.73
C MET A 1 3.33 -0.21 -5.18
N LEU A 2 3.69 -1.15 -4.32
CA LEU A 2 3.54 -2.59 -4.50
C LEU A 2 2.71 -3.16 -3.34
N GLY A 3 1.99 -4.24 -3.54
CA GLY A 3 1.22 -4.91 -2.49
C GLY A 3 0.56 -6.15 -3.06
N ASP A 4 -0.02 -6.98 -2.19
CA ASP A 4 -0.81 -8.15 -2.62
C ASP A 4 0.02 -9.01 -3.61
N ALA A 5 1.27 -9.30 -3.23
CA ALA A 5 2.21 -10.11 -4.02
C ALA A 5 2.14 -11.60 -3.71
N GLU A 6 1.90 -12.01 -2.47
CA GLU A 6 1.84 -13.37 -1.96
C GLU A 6 1.38 -14.48 -2.96
N PRO A 7 2.33 -15.09 -3.68
CA PRO A 7 2.05 -16.04 -4.75
C PRO A 7 1.59 -17.38 -4.18
N LYS A 8 0.74 -18.07 -4.94
CA LYS A 8 0.23 -19.41 -4.60
C LYS A 8 0.28 -20.32 -5.84
N PRO A 9 0.58 -21.61 -5.67
CA PRO A 9 0.95 -22.30 -4.43
C PRO A 9 2.46 -22.23 -4.09
N LEU A 10 3.30 -21.82 -5.05
CA LEU A 10 4.76 -21.79 -4.91
C LEU A 10 5.25 -20.41 -4.47
N ALA A 11 6.36 -20.36 -3.75
CA ALA A 11 7.06 -19.13 -3.38
C ALA A 11 7.90 -18.60 -4.56
N GLU A 12 7.23 -18.33 -5.67
CA GLU A 12 7.81 -17.80 -6.90
C GLU A 12 7.15 -16.46 -7.19
N PHE A 13 7.96 -15.42 -7.38
CA PHE A 13 7.52 -14.03 -7.50
C PHE A 13 7.80 -13.44 -8.90
N PRO A 14 7.35 -14.07 -10.00
CA PRO A 14 7.74 -13.65 -11.34
C PRO A 14 7.24 -12.25 -11.69
N ASN A 15 6.03 -11.88 -11.28
CA ASN A 15 5.46 -10.57 -11.60
C ASN A 15 6.03 -9.48 -10.70
N MET A 16 6.28 -9.76 -9.43
CA MET A 16 6.96 -8.83 -8.53
C MET A 16 8.41 -8.61 -8.98
N ALA A 17 9.14 -9.66 -9.38
CA ALA A 17 10.49 -9.54 -9.93
C ALA A 17 10.51 -8.65 -11.18
N ALA A 18 9.56 -8.83 -12.10
CA ALA A 18 9.41 -8.02 -13.29
C ALA A 18 8.99 -6.56 -12.96
N ALA A 19 8.08 -6.38 -11.99
CA ALA A 19 7.67 -5.06 -11.51
C ALA A 19 8.85 -4.30 -10.90
N ILE A 20 9.70 -4.96 -10.10
CA ILE A 20 10.90 -4.36 -9.51
C ILE A 20 11.88 -3.91 -10.59
N THR A 21 12.14 -4.75 -11.60
CA THR A 21 12.97 -4.36 -12.74
C THR A 21 12.40 -3.12 -13.43
N GLN A 22 11.09 -3.09 -13.70
CA GLN A 22 10.43 -1.94 -14.32
C GLN A 22 10.47 -0.69 -13.42
N ILE A 23 10.29 -0.84 -12.12
CA ILE A 23 10.37 0.26 -11.14
C ILE A 23 11.77 0.88 -11.15
N ASN A 24 12.81 0.06 -11.17
CA ASN A 24 14.19 0.55 -11.25
C ASN A 24 14.46 1.27 -12.58
N GLU A 25 13.96 0.73 -13.71
CA GLU A 25 14.06 1.40 -15.01
C GLU A 25 13.39 2.78 -15.00
N LEU A 26 12.18 2.89 -14.44
CA LEU A 26 11.48 4.17 -14.32
C LEU A 26 12.22 5.13 -13.37
N HIS A 27 12.71 4.63 -12.22
CA HIS A 27 13.51 5.38 -11.26
C HIS A 27 14.80 5.94 -11.89
N GLY A 28 15.42 5.20 -12.80
CA GLY A 28 16.59 5.66 -13.55
C GLY A 28 16.31 6.80 -14.54
N ILE A 29 15.06 6.97 -14.97
CA ILE A 29 14.61 8.07 -15.84
C ILE A 29 14.22 9.28 -14.99
N GLU A 30 13.35 9.05 -14.01
CA GLU A 30 12.86 10.05 -13.06
C GLU A 30 12.91 9.44 -11.64
N PRO A 31 13.87 9.87 -10.81
CA PRO A 31 14.09 9.28 -9.50
C PRO A 31 12.86 9.38 -8.59
N PHE A 32 12.35 8.23 -8.17
CA PHE A 32 11.38 8.10 -7.09
C PHE A 32 12.03 8.39 -5.73
N ASP A 33 11.33 9.11 -4.86
CA ASP A 33 11.76 9.31 -3.47
C ASP A 33 11.84 7.98 -2.71
N PHE A 34 10.86 7.10 -2.90
CA PHE A 34 10.81 5.76 -2.30
C PHE A 34 9.73 4.87 -2.94
N VAL A 35 9.71 3.58 -2.56
CA VAL A 35 8.65 2.62 -2.88
C VAL A 35 7.95 2.19 -1.60
N MET A 36 6.62 2.22 -1.58
CA MET A 36 5.82 1.66 -0.49
C MET A 36 5.33 0.24 -0.79
N GLY A 37 5.33 -0.61 0.23
CA GLY A 37 4.74 -1.96 0.25
C GLY A 37 3.46 -1.98 1.07
N VAL A 38 2.33 -2.40 0.49
CA VAL A 38 0.98 -2.32 1.09
C VAL A 38 0.48 -3.69 1.56
N GLY A 39 1.35 -4.43 2.25
CA GLY A 39 1.04 -5.73 2.85
C GLY A 39 0.84 -6.88 1.86
N ASP A 40 0.63 -8.08 2.43
CA ASP A 40 0.43 -9.35 1.72
C ASP A 40 1.56 -9.62 0.69
N ILE A 41 2.81 -9.47 1.11
CA ILE A 41 3.98 -9.88 0.33
C ILE A 41 4.26 -11.37 0.54
N ALA A 42 4.40 -11.82 1.79
CA ALA A 42 4.79 -13.20 2.08
C ALA A 42 3.58 -14.04 2.50
N HIS A 43 3.16 -15.00 1.66
CA HIS A 43 2.01 -15.86 1.97
C HIS A 43 2.21 -16.58 3.31
N LYS A 44 1.26 -16.40 4.23
CA LYS A 44 1.27 -16.91 5.61
C LYS A 44 2.52 -16.54 6.44
N GLY A 45 3.29 -15.56 6.01
CA GLY A 45 4.58 -15.21 6.62
C GLY A 45 5.55 -16.40 6.75
N THR A 46 5.53 -17.36 5.82
CA THR A 46 6.46 -18.51 5.87
C THR A 46 7.88 -18.08 5.52
N LEU A 47 8.89 -18.78 6.05
CA LEU A 47 10.29 -18.48 5.78
C LEU A 47 10.61 -18.54 4.27
N ILE A 48 10.15 -19.57 3.57
CA ILE A 48 10.40 -19.72 2.13
C ILE A 48 9.80 -18.55 1.31
N GLN A 49 8.64 -18.04 1.71
CA GLN A 49 8.02 -16.88 1.07
C GLN A 49 8.83 -15.61 1.33
N TYR A 50 9.27 -15.38 2.57
CA TYR A 50 10.10 -14.23 2.89
C TYR A 50 11.49 -14.30 2.24
N GLU A 51 12.15 -15.45 2.22
CA GLU A 51 13.45 -15.64 1.57
C GLU A 51 13.35 -15.34 0.07
N ALA A 52 12.33 -15.88 -0.60
CA ALA A 52 12.10 -15.64 -2.02
C ALA A 52 11.74 -14.17 -2.30
N ALA A 53 10.84 -13.57 -1.51
CA ALA A 53 10.50 -12.16 -1.66
C ALA A 53 11.71 -11.25 -1.41
N THR A 54 12.56 -11.57 -0.43
CA THR A 54 13.76 -10.80 -0.09
C THR A 54 14.79 -10.82 -1.22
N ALA A 55 14.96 -11.95 -1.90
CA ALA A 55 15.85 -12.05 -3.05
C ALA A 55 15.45 -11.06 -4.17
N GLU A 56 14.16 -10.74 -4.29
CA GLU A 56 13.66 -9.78 -5.25
C GLU A 56 13.64 -8.35 -4.71
N LEU A 57 13.08 -8.11 -3.51
CA LEU A 57 12.92 -6.78 -2.93
C LEU A 57 14.25 -6.07 -2.64
N THR A 58 15.30 -6.81 -2.33
CA THR A 58 16.65 -6.23 -2.17
C THR A 58 17.28 -5.74 -3.47
N ARG A 59 16.66 -6.02 -4.63
CA ARG A 59 17.04 -5.44 -5.91
C ARG A 59 16.43 -4.06 -6.16
N LEU A 60 15.45 -3.61 -5.37
CA LEU A 60 14.90 -2.26 -5.52
C LEU A 60 15.99 -1.22 -5.30
N GLU A 61 16.12 -0.30 -6.26
CA GLU A 61 17.04 0.84 -6.16
C GLU A 61 16.52 1.93 -5.20
N PRO A 62 15.25 2.39 -5.30
CA PRO A 62 14.65 3.26 -4.29
C PRO A 62 14.39 2.51 -2.97
N ALA A 63 14.47 3.23 -1.85
CA ALA A 63 14.20 2.68 -0.52
C ALA A 63 12.77 2.10 -0.42
N PHE A 64 12.63 0.93 0.22
CA PHE A 64 11.35 0.24 0.35
C PHE A 64 10.75 0.42 1.75
N TYR A 65 9.56 0.99 1.87
CA TYR A 65 8.83 1.17 3.14
C TYR A 65 7.57 0.28 3.16
N PRO A 66 7.64 -0.91 3.78
CA PRO A 66 6.55 -1.87 3.84
C PRO A 66 5.67 -1.72 5.10
N ILE A 67 4.40 -2.10 4.97
CA ILE A 67 3.55 -2.55 6.08
C ILE A 67 3.26 -4.05 5.95
N MET A 68 2.83 -4.67 7.05
CA MET A 68 2.26 -6.03 7.01
C MET A 68 0.85 -6.01 6.42
N GLY A 69 0.48 -7.11 5.77
CA GLY A 69 -0.91 -7.44 5.51
C GLY A 69 -1.42 -8.55 6.43
N ASN A 70 -2.60 -9.09 6.09
CA ASN A 70 -3.17 -10.19 6.87
C ASN A 70 -2.44 -11.52 6.67
N GLU A 71 -1.78 -11.73 5.54
CA GLU A 71 -1.06 -12.97 5.24
C GLU A 71 0.20 -13.09 6.12
N GLU A 72 0.94 -12.00 6.34
CA GLU A 72 2.07 -11.98 7.28
C GLU A 72 1.63 -12.15 8.74
N ARG A 73 0.41 -11.75 9.08
CA ARG A 73 -0.19 -11.93 10.43
C ARG A 73 -0.52 -13.38 10.77
N GLU A 74 -0.51 -14.30 9.80
CA GLU A 74 -0.55 -15.74 10.09
C GLU A 74 0.79 -16.26 10.68
N SER A 75 1.81 -15.40 10.76
CA SER A 75 3.08 -15.67 11.43
C SER A 75 3.34 -14.67 12.58
N THR A 76 4.59 -14.30 12.82
CA THR A 76 4.98 -13.42 13.93
C THR A 76 5.48 -12.07 13.41
N VAL A 77 5.26 -11.04 14.23
CA VAL A 77 5.73 -9.68 13.98
C VAL A 77 7.25 -9.63 13.93
N GLU A 78 7.93 -10.38 14.81
CA GLU A 78 9.38 -10.43 14.88
C GLU A 78 9.98 -10.93 13.57
N ARG A 79 9.38 -11.96 12.96
CA ARG A 79 9.81 -12.46 11.65
C ARG A 79 9.62 -11.42 10.58
N TYR A 80 8.46 -10.78 10.54
CA TYR A 80 8.23 -9.69 9.58
C TYR A 80 9.30 -8.61 9.70
N LEU A 81 9.58 -8.11 10.92
CA LEU A 81 10.56 -7.06 11.15
C LEU A 81 11.99 -7.49 10.81
N GLU A 82 12.34 -8.77 11.02
CA GLU A 82 13.62 -9.33 10.59
C GLU A 82 13.84 -9.20 9.07
N TYR A 83 12.80 -9.46 8.25
CA TYR A 83 12.90 -9.32 6.80
C TYR A 83 12.68 -7.89 6.32
N ALA A 84 11.75 -7.13 6.91
CA ALA A 84 11.54 -5.73 6.59
C ALA A 84 12.82 -4.91 6.80
N GLY A 85 13.56 -5.18 7.88
CA GLY A 85 14.87 -4.57 8.16
C GLY A 85 15.96 -4.95 7.14
N GLN A 86 15.83 -6.05 6.41
CA GLN A 86 16.74 -6.39 5.30
C GLN A 86 16.40 -5.60 4.03
N TRP A 87 15.13 -5.23 3.84
CA TRP A 87 14.70 -4.43 2.69
C TRP A 87 14.95 -2.95 2.91
N ASN A 88 14.81 -2.48 4.16
CA ASN A 88 15.12 -1.12 4.58
C ASN A 88 15.45 -1.05 6.08
N LEU A 89 16.68 -0.65 6.40
CA LEU A 89 17.19 -0.59 7.77
C LEU A 89 16.46 0.43 8.68
N GLU A 90 15.74 1.38 8.10
CA GLU A 90 14.93 2.35 8.87
C GLU A 90 13.64 1.74 9.42
N VAL A 91 13.22 0.59 8.90
CA VAL A 91 11.97 -0.07 9.28
C VAL A 91 12.22 -1.00 10.46
N THR A 92 12.04 -0.46 11.66
CA THR A 92 12.28 -1.17 12.93
C THR A 92 11.00 -1.49 13.70
N GLU A 93 9.87 -0.91 13.30
CA GLU A 93 8.57 -1.04 13.95
C GLU A 93 7.48 -1.35 12.91
N THR A 94 6.35 -1.89 13.37
CA THR A 94 5.21 -2.21 12.49
C THR A 94 4.36 -1.00 12.11
N ARG A 95 4.61 0.13 12.79
CA ARG A 95 3.93 1.41 12.60
C ARG A 95 4.98 2.51 12.71
N TYR A 96 5.03 3.39 11.74
CA TYR A 96 6.04 4.45 11.68
C TYR A 96 5.59 5.59 10.77
N VAL A 97 6.28 6.72 10.88
CA VAL A 97 6.03 7.91 10.07
C VAL A 97 7.26 8.19 9.22
N HIS A 98 7.05 8.44 7.94
CA HIS A 98 8.07 8.96 7.03
C HIS A 98 7.64 10.37 6.58
N GLU A 99 8.37 11.39 7.03
CA GLU A 99 7.99 12.79 6.81
C GLU A 99 8.80 13.44 5.70
N HIS A 100 8.11 14.10 4.78
CA HIS A 100 8.68 15.12 3.91
C HIS A 100 8.23 16.52 4.39
N GLU A 101 8.82 17.56 3.80
CA GLU A 101 8.54 18.95 4.18
C GLU A 101 7.05 19.30 4.07
N LYS A 102 6.41 18.92 2.95
CA LYS A 102 5.03 19.30 2.62
C LYS A 102 3.96 18.23 2.84
N VAL A 103 4.36 16.97 3.02
CA VAL A 103 3.46 15.82 3.19
C VAL A 103 4.11 14.80 4.10
N ALA A 104 3.30 14.10 4.89
CA ALA A 104 3.76 12.99 5.71
C ALA A 104 3.08 11.69 5.32
N PHE A 105 3.82 10.60 5.43
CA PHE A 105 3.32 9.24 5.22
C PHE A 105 3.26 8.53 6.57
N VAL A 106 2.08 8.03 6.92
CA VAL A 106 1.88 7.20 8.11
C VAL A 106 1.71 5.77 7.64
N PHE A 107 2.66 4.90 7.97
CA PHE A 107 2.63 3.48 7.65
C PHE A 107 2.11 2.73 8.88
N ALA A 108 1.00 2.03 8.72
CA ALA A 108 0.36 1.34 9.84
C ALA A 108 -0.03 -0.09 9.47
N SER A 109 0.74 -1.05 9.98
CA SER A 109 0.36 -2.46 9.91
C SER A 109 -0.86 -2.72 10.81
N PRO A 110 -1.81 -3.58 10.39
CA PRO A 110 -2.96 -4.00 11.22
C PRO A 110 -2.48 -4.76 12.45
N ASP A 111 -3.23 -4.81 13.56
CA ASP A 111 -2.89 -5.60 14.77
C ASP A 111 -3.21 -7.09 14.61
N GLU A 112 -4.36 -7.40 14.02
CA GLU A 112 -4.87 -8.77 13.86
C GLU A 112 -5.52 -8.93 12.49
N GLY A 113 -5.04 -9.88 11.71
CA GLY A 113 -5.46 -10.01 10.32
C GLY A 113 -5.27 -8.69 9.57
N ARG A 114 -6.38 -8.05 9.19
CA ARG A 114 -6.43 -6.76 8.48
C ARG A 114 -6.97 -5.60 9.34
N ASP A 115 -7.25 -5.86 10.61
CA ASP A 115 -7.94 -4.92 11.51
C ASP A 115 -7.00 -4.37 12.60
N PHE A 116 -7.48 -3.36 13.31
CA PHE A 116 -6.78 -2.70 14.40
C PHE A 116 -7.48 -2.93 15.73
N TYR A 117 -6.70 -3.06 16.79
CA TYR A 117 -7.20 -2.85 18.14
C TYR A 117 -7.32 -1.34 18.41
N ASP A 118 -8.02 -0.98 19.49
CA ASP A 118 -8.23 0.43 19.84
C ASP A 118 -6.89 1.15 20.07
N GLU A 119 -5.87 0.50 20.63
CA GLU A 119 -4.55 1.10 20.80
C GLU A 119 -3.87 1.38 19.45
N GLY A 120 -3.99 0.46 18.49
CA GLY A 120 -3.46 0.64 17.14
C GLY A 120 -4.17 1.76 16.38
N ALA A 121 -5.50 1.79 16.45
CA ALA A 121 -6.30 2.85 15.86
C ALA A 121 -6.04 4.22 16.51
N ALA A 122 -5.89 4.26 17.84
CA ALA A 122 -5.54 5.47 18.57
C ALA A 122 -4.14 5.97 18.19
N TRP A 123 -3.16 5.07 18.02
CA TRP A 123 -1.83 5.45 17.54
C TRP A 123 -1.91 6.13 16.17
N VAL A 124 -2.69 5.57 15.23
CA VAL A 124 -2.88 6.17 13.90
C VAL A 124 -3.53 7.55 14.03
N ARG A 125 -4.60 7.67 14.81
CA ARG A 125 -5.26 8.96 15.10
C ARG A 125 -4.26 9.99 15.59
N ASP A 126 -3.47 9.63 16.61
CA ASP A 126 -2.53 10.53 17.26
C ASP A 126 -1.43 11.01 16.30
N GLN A 127 -0.94 10.14 15.40
CA GLN A 127 0.01 10.56 14.37
C GLN A 127 -0.62 11.52 13.38
N VAL A 128 -1.82 11.23 12.87
CA VAL A 128 -2.50 12.11 11.90
C VAL A 128 -2.76 13.48 12.54
N GLU A 129 -3.23 13.53 13.80
CA GLU A 129 -3.48 14.78 14.52
C GLU A 129 -2.20 15.58 14.75
N ALA A 130 -1.12 14.92 15.19
CA ALA A 130 0.16 15.56 15.49
C ALA A 130 0.81 16.19 14.25
N LEU A 131 0.53 15.65 13.06
CA LEU A 131 1.07 16.13 11.78
C LEU A 131 0.30 17.34 11.23
N ALA A 132 -0.84 17.71 11.80
CA ALA A 132 -1.61 18.86 11.34
C ALA A 132 -0.80 20.18 11.42
N PRO A 133 -0.92 21.10 10.44
CA PRO A 133 -1.85 21.06 9.30
C PRO A 133 -1.31 20.33 8.06
N LYS A 134 -0.16 19.65 8.14
CA LYS A 134 0.46 18.95 7.01
C LYS A 134 -0.47 17.84 6.50
N PRO A 135 -0.70 17.71 5.17
CA PRO A 135 -1.46 16.59 4.64
C PRO A 135 -0.78 15.26 4.94
N VAL A 136 -1.60 14.26 5.26
CA VAL A 136 -1.18 12.90 5.60
C VAL A 136 -1.68 11.93 4.54
N ILE A 137 -0.76 11.08 4.09
CA ILE A 137 -1.03 9.87 3.30
C ILE A 137 -0.92 8.68 4.26
N LEU A 138 -2.05 8.05 4.56
CA LEU A 138 -2.12 6.88 5.42
C LEU A 138 -2.02 5.61 4.59
N VAL A 139 -1.04 4.77 4.89
CA VAL A 139 -0.84 3.45 4.26
C VAL A 139 -1.27 2.37 5.26
N VAL A 140 -2.36 1.69 4.93
CA VAL A 140 -2.93 0.58 5.71
C VAL A 140 -3.28 -0.56 4.76
N HIS A 141 -3.24 -1.81 5.20
CA HIS A 141 -3.47 -2.93 4.29
C HIS A 141 -4.95 -3.05 3.89
N GLY A 142 -5.85 -3.12 4.87
CA GLY A 142 -7.29 -3.08 4.62
C GLY A 142 -7.83 -1.64 4.55
N ALA A 143 -8.80 -1.40 3.68
CA ALA A 143 -9.62 -0.18 3.75
C ALA A 143 -10.64 -0.28 4.89
N GLN A 144 -11.25 0.84 5.30
CA GLN A 144 -12.43 0.80 6.18
C GLN A 144 -13.56 -0.02 5.54
N VAL A 145 -14.27 -0.83 6.32
CA VAL A 145 -15.46 -1.54 5.79
C VAL A 145 -16.47 -0.56 5.18
N GLY A 146 -17.11 -0.98 4.09
CA GLY A 146 -18.00 -0.15 3.28
C GLY A 146 -17.28 0.79 2.31
N ALA A 147 -15.94 0.92 2.38
CA ALA A 147 -15.20 1.75 1.44
C ALA A 147 -15.34 1.23 0.01
N TYR A 148 -15.32 -0.09 -0.23
CA TYR A 148 -15.42 -0.68 -1.57
C TYR A 148 -16.62 -1.63 -1.70
N PRO A 149 -17.53 -1.39 -2.67
CA PRO A 149 -18.74 -2.21 -2.84
C PRO A 149 -18.47 -3.62 -3.34
N GLU A 150 -17.28 -3.89 -3.88
CA GLU A 150 -16.89 -5.21 -4.38
C GLU A 150 -16.80 -6.24 -3.25
N ASN A 151 -16.50 -5.80 -2.03
CA ASN A 151 -16.61 -6.59 -0.81
C ASN A 151 -16.80 -5.67 0.42
N PRO A 152 -18.03 -5.17 0.66
CA PRO A 152 -18.27 -4.10 1.62
C PRO A 152 -18.02 -4.52 3.07
N ASP A 153 -18.10 -5.81 3.37
CA ASP A 153 -17.91 -6.34 4.73
C ASP A 153 -16.44 -6.64 5.05
N LYS A 154 -15.54 -6.46 4.07
CA LYS A 154 -14.11 -6.77 4.21
C LYS A 154 -13.29 -5.48 4.37
N GLY A 155 -12.54 -5.40 5.47
CA GLY A 155 -11.72 -4.24 5.80
C GLY A 155 -11.46 -4.10 7.29
N ILE A 156 -11.09 -2.89 7.71
CA ILE A 156 -10.97 -2.45 9.10
C ILE A 156 -12.39 -2.28 9.66
N THR A 157 -12.71 -2.98 10.74
CA THR A 157 -14.02 -2.90 11.41
C THR A 157 -13.98 -2.06 12.68
N ASN A 158 -12.78 -1.74 13.18
CA ASN A 158 -12.60 -0.97 14.40
C ASN A 158 -13.37 0.38 14.38
N GLU A 159 -14.25 0.59 15.37
CA GLU A 159 -15.11 1.77 15.45
C GLU A 159 -14.33 3.06 15.76
N LEU A 160 -13.25 2.97 16.54
CA LEU A 160 -12.39 4.12 16.83
C LEU A 160 -11.71 4.58 15.55
N PHE A 161 -11.18 3.65 14.76
CA PHE A 161 -10.60 3.97 13.45
C PHE A 161 -11.62 4.68 12.55
N ALA A 162 -12.82 4.13 12.42
CA ALA A 162 -13.89 4.72 11.61
C ALA A 162 -14.33 6.11 12.09
N ARG A 163 -14.34 6.36 13.41
CA ARG A 163 -14.81 7.61 14.00
C ARG A 163 -13.74 8.70 14.08
N GLU A 164 -12.50 8.31 14.36
CA GLU A 164 -11.45 9.23 14.81
C GLU A 164 -10.25 9.30 13.86
N VAL A 165 -10.07 8.32 12.98
CA VAL A 165 -9.05 8.39 11.90
C VAL A 165 -9.69 8.84 10.61
N VAL A 166 -10.74 8.14 10.17
CA VAL A 166 -11.44 8.48 8.93
C VAL A 166 -12.10 9.86 9.07
N GLY A 167 -11.85 10.74 8.10
CA GLY A 167 -12.42 12.08 8.07
C GLY A 167 -11.64 13.13 8.87
N GLN A 168 -10.47 12.79 9.43
CA GLN A 168 -9.58 13.82 9.97
C GLN A 168 -9.25 14.87 8.90
N PRO A 169 -9.20 16.18 9.24
CA PRO A 169 -9.11 17.25 8.25
C PRO A 169 -7.87 17.19 7.36
N ASN A 170 -6.75 16.72 7.89
CA ASN A 170 -5.48 16.59 7.17
C ASN A 170 -5.23 15.17 6.65
N LEU A 171 -6.14 14.21 6.83
CA LEU A 171 -6.06 12.90 6.18
C LEU A 171 -6.47 13.03 4.71
N ALA A 172 -5.47 13.24 3.85
CA ALA A 172 -5.68 13.50 2.43
C ALA A 172 -5.89 12.22 1.62
N VAL A 173 -5.14 11.16 1.93
CA VAL A 173 -5.14 9.93 1.13
C VAL A 173 -5.09 8.71 2.03
N MET A 174 -5.86 7.68 1.68
CA MET A 174 -5.77 6.34 2.25
C MET A 174 -5.36 5.34 1.17
N ILE A 175 -4.16 4.78 1.28
CA ILE A 175 -3.60 3.79 0.36
C ILE A 175 -3.82 2.39 0.96
N THR A 176 -4.43 1.51 0.19
CA THR A 176 -4.98 0.21 0.63
C THR A 176 -4.64 -0.91 -0.34
N GLY A 177 -4.61 -2.16 0.14
CA GLY A 177 -4.48 -3.41 -0.62
C GLY A 177 -5.60 -4.39 -0.22
N ASP A 178 -5.26 -5.66 0.07
CA ASP A 178 -6.11 -6.73 0.64
C ASP A 178 -7.17 -7.32 -0.32
N LEU A 179 -7.82 -6.48 -1.12
CA LEU A 179 -8.94 -6.88 -1.96
C LEU A 179 -8.53 -7.53 -3.28
N HIS A 180 -7.28 -7.41 -3.74
CA HIS A 180 -6.82 -7.94 -5.04
C HIS A 180 -7.77 -7.59 -6.18
N MET A 181 -8.05 -6.31 -6.33
CA MET A 181 -9.00 -5.81 -7.32
C MET A 181 -8.49 -5.94 -8.74
N ASP A 182 -9.35 -6.41 -9.63
CA ASP A 182 -9.23 -6.24 -11.07
C ASP A 182 -9.50 -4.77 -11.41
N MET A 183 -8.43 -4.00 -11.55
CA MET A 183 -8.50 -2.54 -11.69
C MET A 183 -9.35 -2.08 -12.88
N GLU A 184 -9.47 -2.88 -13.94
CA GLU A 184 -10.23 -2.47 -15.13
C GLU A 184 -11.75 -2.59 -14.95
N ARG A 185 -12.20 -3.34 -13.94
CA ARG A 185 -13.60 -3.72 -13.77
C ARG A 185 -14.26 -3.11 -12.53
N VAL A 186 -13.52 -2.32 -11.76
CA VAL A 186 -13.94 -1.85 -10.43
C VAL A 186 -13.55 -0.39 -10.21
N VAL A 187 -14.20 0.26 -9.24
CA VAL A 187 -13.85 1.64 -8.85
C VAL A 187 -12.83 1.60 -7.72
N HIS A 188 -11.56 1.50 -8.11
CA HIS A 188 -10.40 1.33 -7.23
C HIS A 188 -9.80 2.64 -6.69
N SER A 189 -10.25 3.79 -7.18
CA SER A 189 -9.78 5.10 -6.73
C SER A 189 -10.92 6.10 -6.74
N LYS A 190 -11.13 6.76 -5.60
CA LYS A 190 -12.27 7.65 -5.38
C LYS A 190 -12.04 8.56 -4.18
N GLU A 191 -12.81 9.62 -4.13
CA GLU A 191 -12.89 10.49 -2.97
C GLU A 191 -14.10 10.11 -2.11
N VAL A 192 -13.89 10.01 -0.80
CA VAL A 192 -14.95 9.80 0.19
C VAL A 192 -14.77 10.85 1.29
N GLY A 193 -15.72 11.77 1.40
CA GLY A 193 -15.55 12.93 2.28
C GLY A 193 -14.42 13.82 1.77
N ASN A 194 -13.37 14.00 2.58
CA ASN A 194 -12.15 14.76 2.26
C ASN A 194 -10.92 13.87 1.99
N THR A 195 -11.11 12.55 1.91
CA THR A 195 -10.01 11.59 1.77
C THR A 195 -10.09 10.86 0.43
N HIS A 196 -8.98 10.80 -0.29
CA HIS A 196 -8.83 10.00 -1.50
C HIS A 196 -8.44 8.56 -1.15
N TYR A 197 -9.31 7.61 -1.44
CA TYR A 197 -9.03 6.17 -1.30
C TYR A 197 -8.36 5.66 -2.57
N LEU A 198 -7.21 5.01 -2.41
CA LEU A 198 -6.43 4.43 -3.49
C LEU A 198 -6.15 2.96 -3.19
N HIS A 199 -6.74 2.06 -3.98
CA HIS A 199 -6.43 0.63 -3.94
C HIS A 199 -5.16 0.34 -4.76
N VAL A 200 -4.26 -0.47 -4.22
CA VAL A 200 -3.08 -1.02 -4.90
C VAL A 200 -3.42 -2.44 -5.37
N PRO A 201 -3.33 -2.72 -6.67
CA PRO A 201 -3.66 -4.04 -7.20
C PRO A 201 -2.68 -5.09 -6.72
N GLY A 202 -3.14 -6.34 -6.69
CA GLY A 202 -2.25 -7.48 -6.49
C GLY A 202 -1.31 -7.68 -7.66
N VAL A 203 -0.03 -7.87 -7.36
CA VAL A 203 1.00 -8.03 -8.38
C VAL A 203 1.09 -9.47 -8.89
N GLU A 204 0.81 -10.49 -8.07
CA GLU A 204 0.85 -11.89 -8.53
C GLU A 204 -0.53 -12.49 -8.80
N ARG A 205 -1.59 -11.91 -8.23
CA ARG A 205 -2.95 -12.42 -8.42
C ARG A 205 -4.05 -11.39 -8.17
N THR A 206 -5.16 -11.63 -8.84
CA THR A 206 -6.42 -10.91 -8.69
C THR A 206 -7.46 -11.85 -8.05
N LYS A 207 -8.38 -11.32 -7.24
CA LYS A 207 -9.47 -12.11 -6.60
C LYS A 207 -10.84 -11.62 -7.04
N ILE A 208 -11.04 -10.31 -7.03
CA ILE A 208 -12.36 -9.72 -7.28
C ILE A 208 -12.31 -8.82 -8.51
N PRO A 209 -13.40 -8.78 -9.29
CA PRO A 209 -14.59 -9.62 -9.18
C PRO A 209 -14.40 -11.03 -9.78
N ASP A 210 -13.21 -11.37 -10.28
CA ASP A 210 -12.95 -12.60 -11.03
C ASP A 210 -11.48 -13.02 -10.93
N GLU A 211 -11.22 -14.11 -10.21
CA GLU A 211 -9.87 -14.65 -10.00
C GLU A 211 -9.20 -15.21 -11.26
N THR A 212 -9.98 -15.44 -12.33
CA THR A 212 -9.43 -15.96 -13.60
C THR A 212 -8.86 -14.86 -14.49
N ASN A 213 -9.14 -13.59 -14.18
CA ASN A 213 -8.61 -12.45 -14.90
C ASN A 213 -7.56 -11.75 -14.05
N HIS A 214 -6.29 -11.94 -14.40
CA HIS A 214 -5.19 -11.28 -13.72
C HIS A 214 -4.35 -10.51 -14.72
N THR A 215 -4.13 -9.23 -14.42
CA THR A 215 -3.10 -8.42 -15.06
C THR A 215 -2.21 -7.88 -13.95
N PRO A 216 -0.93 -8.28 -13.89
CA PRO A 216 0.00 -7.79 -12.88
C PRO A 216 0.19 -6.29 -13.06
N MET A 217 0.01 -5.53 -11.97
CA MET A 217 0.09 -4.07 -12.00
C MET A 217 0.79 -3.53 -10.76
N PHE A 218 1.38 -2.35 -10.89
CA PHE A 218 1.82 -1.52 -9.77
C PHE A 218 1.43 -0.07 -10.04
N ARG A 219 1.49 0.77 -9.00
CA ARG A 219 1.10 2.18 -9.10
C ARG A 219 2.25 3.12 -8.73
N VAL A 220 2.31 4.26 -9.40
CA VAL A 220 3.24 5.37 -9.13
C VAL A 220 2.42 6.59 -8.77
N MET A 221 2.76 7.25 -7.66
CA MET A 221 2.19 8.53 -7.26
C MET A 221 3.23 9.61 -7.50
N GLU A 222 2.86 10.64 -8.24
CA GLU A 222 3.63 11.86 -8.44
C GLU A 222 2.88 13.00 -7.74
N ILE A 223 3.57 13.77 -6.90
CA ILE A 223 3.02 14.98 -6.28
C ILE A 223 3.89 16.15 -6.72
N ASP A 224 3.33 17.03 -7.54
CA ASP A 224 4.09 18.16 -8.06
C ASP A 224 4.27 19.29 -7.04
N ALA A 225 5.07 20.29 -7.39
CA ALA A 225 5.35 21.43 -6.51
C ALA A 225 4.10 22.25 -6.11
N ASN A 226 3.00 22.16 -6.87
CA ASN A 226 1.72 22.80 -6.63
C ASN A 226 0.71 21.88 -5.92
N GLY A 227 1.10 20.65 -5.59
CA GLY A 227 0.28 19.69 -4.90
C GLY A 227 -0.66 18.93 -5.82
N LEU A 228 -0.55 19.11 -7.14
CA LEU A 228 -1.28 18.25 -8.06
C LEU A 228 -0.70 16.85 -7.94
N THR A 229 -1.54 15.94 -7.45
CA THR A 229 -1.20 14.54 -7.28
C THR A 229 -1.75 13.77 -8.46
N LYS A 230 -0.90 12.99 -9.12
CA LYS A 230 -1.26 12.05 -10.18
C LYS A 230 -0.90 10.64 -9.75
N VAL A 231 -1.81 9.71 -9.99
CA VAL A 231 -1.59 8.30 -9.75
C VAL A 231 -1.65 7.56 -11.07
N HIS A 232 -0.48 7.07 -11.48
CA HIS A 232 -0.27 6.28 -12.67
C HIS A 232 -0.34 4.79 -12.31
N THR A 233 -1.00 4.00 -13.16
CA THR A 233 -1.06 2.54 -13.00
C THR A 233 -0.35 1.90 -14.17
N TYR A 234 0.70 1.13 -13.91
CA TYR A 234 1.46 0.41 -14.91
C TYR A 234 1.06 -1.06 -14.86
N ALA A 235 0.77 -1.65 -16.02
CA ALA A 235 0.81 -3.09 -16.13
C ALA A 235 2.27 -3.52 -16.28
N VAL A 236 2.64 -4.58 -15.57
CA VAL A 236 4.02 -5.09 -15.56
C VAL A 236 4.43 -5.47 -16.98
N GLY A 237 5.59 -4.95 -17.41
CA GLY A 237 6.13 -5.12 -18.76
C GLY A 237 5.63 -4.11 -19.80
N GLN A 238 4.77 -3.15 -19.42
CA GLN A 238 4.35 -2.05 -20.30
C GLN A 238 5.06 -0.75 -19.92
N SER A 239 5.73 -0.10 -20.88
CA SER A 239 6.50 1.12 -20.63
C SER A 239 5.65 2.35 -20.30
N GLU A 240 4.39 2.36 -20.75
CA GLU A 240 3.47 3.48 -20.56
C GLU A 240 2.39 3.14 -19.52
N PRO A 241 1.93 4.11 -18.71
CA PRO A 241 0.86 3.89 -17.77
C PRO A 241 -0.49 3.71 -18.49
N ARG A 242 -1.38 2.91 -17.91
CA ARG A 242 -2.76 2.74 -18.40
C ARG A 242 -3.57 4.00 -18.10
N THR A 243 -3.81 4.77 -19.15
CA THR A 243 -4.56 6.04 -19.07
C THR A 243 -5.99 5.86 -18.58
N SER A 244 -6.61 4.71 -18.84
CA SER A 244 -7.95 4.35 -18.33
C SER A 244 -8.00 4.18 -16.81
N LEU A 245 -6.85 3.99 -16.15
CA LEU A 245 -6.73 3.75 -14.71
C LEU A 245 -6.05 4.93 -13.98
N SER A 246 -5.86 6.06 -14.67
CA SER A 246 -5.29 7.25 -14.10
C SER A 246 -6.25 7.93 -13.12
N TYR A 247 -5.71 8.44 -12.02
CA TYR A 247 -6.45 9.23 -11.05
C TYR A 247 -5.66 10.47 -10.68
N SER A 248 -6.31 11.61 -10.49
CA SER A 248 -5.63 12.86 -10.14
C SER A 248 -6.49 13.75 -9.24
N PHE A 249 -5.84 14.46 -8.32
CA PHE A 249 -6.49 15.37 -7.38
C PHE A 249 -5.49 16.43 -6.92
N ALA A 250 -5.99 17.54 -6.37
CA ALA A 250 -5.15 18.51 -5.68
C ALA A 250 -4.99 18.08 -4.22
N MET A 251 -3.76 17.97 -3.74
CA MET A 251 -3.45 17.59 -2.36
C MET A 251 -4.08 18.64 -1.42
N PRO A 252 -5.00 18.23 -0.53
CA PRO A 252 -5.61 19.16 0.43
C PRO A 252 -4.55 19.84 1.29
N GLY A 253 -4.61 21.16 1.43
CA GLY A 253 -3.72 21.92 2.32
C GLY A 253 -2.27 22.10 1.84
N TRP A 254 -1.98 21.87 0.55
CA TRP A 254 -0.65 22.06 -0.05
C TRP A 254 -0.21 23.51 -0.20
#